data_AF-A0A1Q9MW89-F1
#
_entry.id   AF-A0A1Q9MW89-F1
#
_cell.length_a   1.000
_cell.length_b   1.000
_cell.length_c   1.000
_cell.angle_alpha   90.00
_cell.angle_beta   90.00
_cell.angle_gamma   90.00
#
_symmetry.space_group_name_H-M   'P 1'
#
loop_
_entity.id
_entity.type
_entity.pdbx_description
1 polymer ?
#
loop_
_entity_poly.entity_id
_entity_poly.type
_entity_poly.pdbx_seq_one_letter_code
_entity_poly.pdbx_strand_id
1 'polypeptide(L)'
;MNKIHPAIQKAAEYAFSCQTLEGDFRGIYGTQYSPNYSGGILEFLVKAGYIQDSRIDNAFKWFLSIRQDDGGWALPMQVEGVKSISSEEWMRRLDPIDFDRTKPSAHMITGIVIRAFANHPSYRQTPEARKAADLLVSRFFKPDKYTSRRHQNYWTKYTFPFWWNDLIGCLDALSVMGYPLNTPGIQGALHYFRRTQLQNGSWEIDKLAGKTIPDISLWFDFIITRIFKRFYGM
;
A
#
# COMPACT_ATOMS: atom_id res chain seq x y z
N MET A 1 12.39 5.64 -12.04
CA MET A 1 12.64 6.68 -11.02
C MET A 1 13.86 6.26 -10.22
N ASN A 2 14.93 7.07 -10.20
CA ASN A 2 16.12 6.77 -9.39
C ASN A 2 16.67 8.06 -8.75
N LYS A 3 17.48 7.92 -7.71
CA LYS A 3 18.07 9.00 -6.92
C LYS A 3 19.14 9.83 -7.64
N ILE A 4 19.40 9.57 -8.92
CA ILE A 4 20.40 10.32 -9.70
C ILE A 4 19.79 11.64 -10.21
N HIS A 5 18.47 11.67 -10.45
CA HIS A 5 17.82 12.85 -10.99
C HIS A 5 17.63 13.94 -9.90
N PRO A 6 18.06 15.20 -10.13
CA PRO A 6 17.98 16.26 -9.13
C PRO A 6 16.57 16.52 -8.57
N ALA A 7 15.53 16.41 -9.41
CA ALA A 7 14.15 16.56 -8.93
C ALA A 7 13.73 15.46 -7.95
N ILE A 8 14.24 14.23 -8.11
CA ILE A 8 13.96 13.12 -7.19
C ILE A 8 14.71 13.31 -5.88
N GLN A 9 15.93 13.86 -5.92
CA GLN A 9 16.67 14.22 -4.71
C GLN A 9 15.95 15.30 -3.92
N LYS A 10 15.52 16.38 -4.58
CA LYS A 10 14.75 17.47 -3.93
C LYS A 10 13.44 16.96 -3.33
N ALA A 11 12.71 16.12 -4.06
CA ALA A 11 11.46 15.53 -3.57
C ALA A 11 11.70 14.60 -2.37
N ALA A 12 12.77 13.80 -2.40
CA ALA A 12 13.13 12.91 -1.29
C ALA A 12 13.50 13.70 -0.04
N GLU A 13 14.36 14.72 -0.15
CA GLU A 13 14.74 15.55 1.00
C GLU A 13 13.55 16.34 1.56
N TYR A 14 12.63 16.80 0.71
CA TYR A 14 11.39 17.39 1.20
C TYR A 14 10.57 16.36 2.01
N ALA A 15 10.38 15.15 1.49
CA ALA A 15 9.67 14.10 2.21
C ALA A 15 10.35 13.78 3.56
N PHE A 16 11.68 13.63 3.58
CA PHE A 16 12.44 13.39 4.80
C PHE A 16 12.36 14.55 5.80
N SER A 17 12.23 15.80 5.34
CA SER A 17 12.01 16.95 6.22
C SER A 17 10.68 16.87 6.98
N CYS A 18 9.72 16.07 6.49
CA CYS A 18 8.44 15.80 7.14
C CYS A 18 8.45 14.53 8.01
N GLN A 19 9.59 13.82 8.11
CA GLN A 19 9.71 12.63 8.95
C GLN A 19 9.90 13.04 10.41
N THR A 20 9.12 12.42 11.30
CA THR A 20 9.20 12.63 12.75
C THR A 20 10.35 11.83 13.37
N LEU A 21 10.65 12.12 14.64
CA LEU A 21 11.58 11.29 15.43
C LEU A 21 11.08 9.86 15.63
N GLU A 22 9.76 9.63 15.56
CA GLU A 22 9.19 8.28 15.61
C GLU A 22 9.45 7.48 14.33
N GLY A 23 9.66 8.16 13.19
CA GLY A 23 9.97 7.57 11.89
C GLY A 23 8.87 7.72 10.84
N ASP A 24 7.71 8.26 11.20
CA ASP A 24 6.57 8.43 10.30
C ASP A 24 6.54 9.81 9.61
N PHE A 25 5.76 9.96 8.55
CA PHE A 25 5.67 11.20 7.77
C PHE A 25 4.38 11.98 8.10
N ARG A 26 4.51 13.25 8.48
CA ARG A 26 3.37 14.14 8.86
C ARG A 26 3.11 15.25 7.85
N GLY A 27 2.00 15.97 8.07
CA GLY A 27 1.62 17.17 7.31
C GLY A 27 0.35 16.98 6.48
N ILE A 28 0.03 15.76 6.05
CA ILE A 28 -1.13 15.50 5.19
C ILE A 28 -2.44 15.51 5.96
N TYR A 29 -2.42 14.98 7.18
CA TYR A 29 -3.52 15.05 8.14
C TYR A 29 -3.14 15.98 9.31
N GLY A 30 -2.41 17.06 9.02
CA GLY A 30 -1.79 17.89 10.05
C GLY A 30 -0.75 17.08 10.85
N THR A 31 -0.89 17.07 12.18
CA THR A 31 0.00 16.34 13.09
C THR A 31 -0.38 14.87 13.28
N GLN A 32 -1.42 14.38 12.61
CA GLN A 32 -1.99 13.06 12.87
C GLN A 32 -1.24 11.93 12.14
N TYR A 33 -1.30 10.71 12.69
CA TYR A 33 -0.63 9.57 12.10
C TYR A 33 -1.26 9.23 10.75
N SER A 34 -0.41 8.97 9.77
CA SER A 34 -0.87 8.67 8.40
C SER A 34 -0.22 7.41 7.80
N PRO A 35 -0.39 6.21 8.40
CA PRO A 35 0.21 4.97 7.90
C PRO A 35 0.09 4.74 6.38
N ASN A 36 -1.03 5.10 5.77
CA ASN A 36 -1.19 5.01 4.30
C ASN A 36 -0.28 5.99 3.54
N TYR A 37 -0.20 7.24 3.96
CA TYR A 37 0.66 8.22 3.28
C TYR A 37 2.14 7.95 3.56
N SER A 38 2.48 7.64 4.81
CA SER A 38 3.83 7.21 5.18
C SER A 38 4.27 5.98 4.37
N GLY A 39 3.37 5.02 4.16
CA GLY A 39 3.66 3.81 3.37
C GLY A 39 3.84 4.12 1.89
N GLY A 40 2.97 4.96 1.32
CA GLY A 40 3.10 5.41 -0.07
C GLY A 40 4.38 6.20 -0.33
N ILE A 41 4.74 7.13 0.56
CA ILE A 41 6.00 7.89 0.50
C ILE A 41 7.19 6.92 0.59
N LEU A 42 7.19 6.03 1.60
CA LEU A 42 8.26 5.07 1.82
C LEU A 42 8.49 4.15 0.62
N GLU A 43 7.41 3.65 0.00
CA GLU A 43 7.50 2.85 -1.22
C GLU A 43 8.24 3.59 -2.33
N PHE A 44 7.91 4.86 -2.58
CA PHE A 44 8.55 5.65 -3.62
C PHE A 44 10.02 5.94 -3.30
N LEU A 45 10.35 6.25 -2.04
CA LEU A 45 11.74 6.45 -1.61
C LEU A 45 12.57 5.17 -1.79
N VAL A 46 12.04 4.02 -1.39
CA VAL A 46 12.67 2.70 -1.58
C VAL A 46 12.88 2.42 -3.07
N LYS A 47 11.84 2.61 -3.91
CA LYS A 47 11.94 2.44 -5.38
C LYS A 47 12.92 3.42 -6.03
N ALA A 48 13.11 4.62 -5.48
CA ALA A 48 14.09 5.59 -5.95
C ALA A 48 15.55 5.20 -5.60
N GLY A 49 15.77 4.20 -4.74
CA GLY A 49 17.11 3.71 -4.40
C GLY A 49 17.69 4.27 -3.09
N TYR A 50 16.85 4.76 -2.18
CA TYR A 50 17.25 5.21 -0.84
C TYR A 50 17.37 4.07 0.18
N ILE A 51 17.41 2.80 -0.25
CA ILE A 51 17.38 1.60 0.62
C ILE A 51 18.46 1.51 1.71
N GLN A 52 19.52 2.31 1.64
CA GLN A 52 20.61 2.37 2.64
C GLN A 52 20.54 3.61 3.55
N ASP A 53 19.58 4.50 3.33
CA ASP A 53 19.39 5.70 4.15
C ASP A 53 18.77 5.32 5.50
N SER A 54 19.34 5.78 6.61
CA SER A 54 18.87 5.46 7.96
C SER A 54 17.44 5.91 8.23
N ARG A 55 16.97 6.95 7.52
CA ARG A 55 15.59 7.44 7.60
C ARG A 55 14.59 6.41 7.06
N ILE A 56 15.00 5.56 6.12
CA ILE A 56 14.18 4.44 5.62
C ILE A 56 14.02 3.37 6.70
N ASP A 57 15.10 3.03 7.39
CA ASP A 57 15.11 2.08 8.51
C ASP A 57 14.22 2.57 9.67
N ASN A 58 14.27 3.86 10.01
CA ASN A 58 13.40 4.48 11.01
C ASN A 58 11.91 4.32 10.63
N ALA A 59 11.54 4.55 9.37
CA ALA A 59 10.16 4.40 8.92
C ALA A 59 9.67 2.95 9.02
N PHE A 60 10.51 1.97 8.66
CA PHE A 60 10.15 0.56 8.82
C PHE A 60 10.04 0.16 10.29
N LYS A 61 10.95 0.62 11.17
CA LYS A 61 10.87 0.39 12.62
C LYS A 61 9.57 0.95 13.20
N TRP A 62 9.17 2.15 12.78
CA TRP A 62 7.88 2.72 13.15
C TRP A 62 6.72 1.83 12.70
N PHE A 63 6.70 1.39 11.43
CA PHE A 63 5.65 0.48 10.97
C PHE A 63 5.58 -0.79 11.83
N LEU A 64 6.72 -1.37 12.20
CA LEU A 64 6.76 -2.55 13.04
C LEU A 64 6.21 -2.29 14.46
N SER A 65 6.42 -1.10 15.03
CA SER A 65 5.95 -0.75 16.38
C SER A 65 4.44 -0.52 16.47
N ILE A 66 3.80 -0.06 15.38
CA ILE A 66 2.37 0.30 15.36
C ILE A 66 1.44 -0.81 14.82
N ARG A 67 1.95 -2.04 14.67
CA ARG A 67 1.17 -3.17 14.12
C ARG A 67 -0.01 -3.53 15.02
N GLN A 68 -1.13 -3.86 14.37
CA GLN A 68 -2.29 -4.48 15.01
C GLN A 68 -1.96 -5.92 15.44
N ASP A 69 -2.68 -6.46 16.41
CA ASP A 69 -2.42 -7.81 16.96
C ASP A 69 -2.63 -8.93 15.92
N ASP A 70 -3.52 -8.71 14.95
CA ASP A 70 -3.70 -9.59 13.80
C ASP A 70 -2.52 -9.56 12.81
N GLY A 71 -1.63 -8.58 12.97
CA GLY A 71 -0.40 -8.41 12.23
C GLY A 71 -0.45 -7.38 11.10
N GLY A 72 -1.61 -6.80 10.79
CA GLY A 72 -1.74 -5.73 9.79
C GLY A 72 -1.61 -4.32 10.37
N TRP A 73 -2.12 -3.33 9.62
CA TRP A 73 -2.16 -1.93 10.02
C TRP A 73 -3.55 -1.34 9.84
N ALA A 74 -3.84 -0.30 10.62
CA ALA A 74 -5.06 0.49 10.51
C ALA A 74 -4.72 1.97 10.66
N LEU A 75 -5.64 2.83 10.22
CA LEU A 75 -5.60 4.26 10.50
C LEU A 75 -6.23 4.50 11.89
N PRO A 76 -5.55 5.14 12.85
CA PRO A 76 -6.08 5.34 14.20
C PRO A 76 -7.48 5.95 14.21
N MET A 77 -7.72 6.96 13.38
CA MET A 77 -9.01 7.64 13.27
C MET A 77 -10.14 6.82 12.64
N GLN A 78 -9.84 5.67 12.02
CA GLN A 78 -10.87 4.76 11.50
C GLN A 78 -11.34 3.77 12.57
N VAL A 79 -10.56 3.59 13.63
CA VAL A 79 -10.89 2.70 14.73
C VAL A 79 -12.05 3.29 15.53
N GLU A 80 -12.97 2.42 15.99
CA GLU A 80 -14.32 2.80 16.41
C GLU A 80 -14.39 3.85 17.52
N GLY A 81 -13.32 4.08 18.28
CA GLY A 81 -13.23 5.14 19.29
C GLY A 81 -13.23 6.56 18.72
N VAL A 82 -13.05 6.76 17.41
CA VAL A 82 -12.91 8.09 16.77
C VAL A 82 -14.12 8.47 15.92
N LYS A 83 -15.08 7.55 15.70
CA LYS A 83 -16.27 7.81 14.86
C LYS A 83 -17.15 8.98 15.35
N SER A 84 -17.02 9.39 16.61
CA SER A 84 -17.74 10.53 17.18
C SER A 84 -17.15 11.89 16.81
N ILE A 85 -15.95 11.93 16.20
CA ILE A 85 -15.20 13.16 15.93
C ILE A 85 -15.17 13.40 14.41
N SER A 86 -15.49 14.62 13.97
CA SER A 86 -15.44 14.99 12.55
C SER A 86 -14.01 14.98 12.00
N SER A 87 -13.84 14.89 10.67
CA SER A 87 -12.49 14.86 10.07
C SER A 87 -11.73 16.15 10.31
N GLU A 88 -12.44 17.27 10.25
CA GLU A 88 -11.94 18.60 10.52
C GLU A 88 -11.48 18.75 11.97
N GLU A 89 -12.21 18.13 12.91
CA GLU A 89 -11.93 18.22 14.33
C GLU A 89 -10.70 17.42 14.72
N TRP A 90 -10.59 16.14 14.31
CA TRP A 90 -9.40 15.36 14.66
C TRP A 90 -8.13 15.83 13.93
N MET A 91 -8.23 16.39 12.72
CA MET A 91 -7.07 16.98 12.04
C MET A 91 -6.54 18.26 12.70
N ARG A 92 -7.38 18.97 13.48
CA ARG A 92 -6.98 20.18 14.23
C ARG A 92 -6.36 19.89 15.58
N ARG A 93 -6.47 18.65 16.08
CA ARG A 93 -5.84 18.25 17.35
C ARG A 93 -4.32 18.28 17.18
N LEU A 94 -3.63 18.89 18.15
CA LEU A 94 -2.17 18.93 18.17
C LEU A 94 -1.61 17.52 18.41
N ASP A 95 -2.14 16.82 19.42
CA ASP A 95 -1.72 15.45 19.72
C ASP A 95 -2.37 14.46 18.76
N PRO A 96 -1.59 13.52 18.19
CA PRO A 96 -2.13 12.49 17.33
C PRO A 96 -2.96 11.48 18.10
N ILE A 97 -3.98 10.92 17.45
CA ILE A 97 -4.76 9.83 18.03
C ILE A 97 -3.90 8.55 18.09
N ASP A 98 -3.77 7.97 19.28
CA ASP A 98 -3.00 6.75 19.49
C ASP A 98 -3.56 5.51 18.77
N PHE A 99 -2.67 4.56 18.51
CA PHE A 99 -3.03 3.26 17.94
C PHE A 99 -3.64 2.35 19.01
N ASP A 100 -4.90 1.94 18.82
CA ASP A 100 -5.47 0.78 19.52
C ASP A 100 -5.12 -0.49 18.73
N ARG A 101 -4.16 -1.25 19.24
CA ARG A 101 -3.59 -2.46 18.60
C ARG A 101 -4.48 -3.70 18.70
N THR A 102 -5.49 -3.65 19.59
CA THR A 102 -6.41 -4.77 19.83
C THR A 102 -7.49 -4.90 18.75
N LYS A 103 -7.57 -3.89 17.87
CA LYS A 103 -8.60 -3.76 16.85
C LYS A 103 -8.14 -4.43 15.56
N PRO A 104 -9.06 -4.86 14.69
CA PRO A 104 -8.67 -5.54 13.46
C PRO A 104 -7.92 -4.58 12.52
N SER A 105 -6.99 -5.09 11.72
CA SER A 105 -6.37 -4.28 10.67
C SER A 105 -7.33 -3.93 9.53
N ALA A 106 -7.00 -2.85 8.81
CA ALA A 106 -7.62 -2.46 7.56
C ALA A 106 -6.80 -3.02 6.40
N HIS A 107 -7.42 -3.75 5.45
CA HIS A 107 -6.67 -4.24 4.30
C HIS A 107 -6.24 -3.07 3.39
N MET A 108 -7.03 -1.99 3.39
CA MET A 108 -6.71 -0.77 2.64
C MET A 108 -5.38 -0.15 3.08
N ILE A 109 -5.06 -0.23 4.36
CA ILE A 109 -3.84 0.34 4.93
C ILE A 109 -2.72 -0.68 4.86
N THR A 110 -3.02 -1.92 5.26
CA THR A 110 -2.07 -3.04 5.23
C THR A 110 -1.46 -3.22 3.84
N GLY A 111 -2.24 -3.17 2.76
CA GLY A 111 -1.70 -3.35 1.42
C GLY A 111 -0.80 -2.22 0.92
N ILE A 112 -1.07 -0.96 1.33
CA ILE A 112 -0.17 0.17 1.02
C ILE A 112 1.16 0.00 1.76
N VAL A 113 1.11 -0.37 3.05
CA VAL A 113 2.32 -0.62 3.84
C VAL A 113 3.11 -1.79 3.26
N ILE A 114 2.46 -2.90 2.94
CA ILE A 114 3.10 -4.08 2.34
C ILE A 114 3.82 -3.76 1.03
N ARG A 115 3.32 -2.83 0.22
CA ARG A 115 4.04 -2.40 -0.99
C ARG A 115 5.40 -1.77 -0.67
N ALA A 116 5.50 -0.98 0.40
CA ALA A 116 6.80 -0.45 0.83
C ALA A 116 7.74 -1.58 1.27
N PHE A 117 7.26 -2.51 2.11
CA PHE A 117 8.02 -3.68 2.54
C PHE A 117 8.50 -4.50 1.34
N ALA A 118 7.62 -4.84 0.40
CA ALA A 118 7.92 -5.66 -0.78
C ALA A 118 9.08 -5.11 -1.61
N ASN A 119 9.22 -3.79 -1.71
CA ASN A 119 10.27 -3.15 -2.51
C ASN A 119 11.63 -3.07 -1.79
N HIS A 120 11.68 -3.29 -0.47
CA HIS A 120 12.94 -3.25 0.28
C HIS A 120 13.55 -4.66 0.40
N PRO A 121 14.81 -4.90 -0.04
CA PRO A 121 15.42 -6.24 -0.11
C PRO A 121 15.43 -7.02 1.20
N SER A 122 15.76 -6.37 2.31
CA SER A 122 15.82 -6.98 3.65
C SER A 122 14.44 -7.05 4.31
N TYR A 123 13.72 -5.93 4.41
CA TYR A 123 12.42 -5.87 5.09
C TYR A 123 11.34 -6.77 4.47
N ARG A 124 11.34 -7.00 3.15
CA ARG A 124 10.39 -7.95 2.52
C ARG A 124 10.52 -9.40 3.02
N GLN A 125 11.66 -9.75 3.63
CA GLN A 125 11.93 -11.09 4.16
C GLN A 125 11.57 -11.22 5.64
N THR A 126 11.21 -10.13 6.31
CA THR A 126 10.87 -10.17 7.74
C THR A 126 9.64 -11.05 7.99
N PRO A 127 9.60 -11.84 9.07
CA PRO A 127 8.41 -12.60 9.45
C PRO A 127 7.16 -11.73 9.59
N GLU A 128 7.34 -10.48 10.02
CA GLU A 128 6.28 -9.49 10.19
C GLU A 128 5.64 -9.10 8.86
N ALA A 129 6.46 -8.81 7.84
CA ALA A 129 5.98 -8.53 6.49
C ALA A 129 5.27 -9.74 5.88
N ARG A 130 5.78 -10.95 6.11
CA ARG A 130 5.15 -12.20 5.64
C ARG A 130 3.79 -12.43 6.28
N LYS A 131 3.70 -12.33 7.62
CA LYS A 131 2.41 -12.46 8.34
C LYS A 131 1.37 -11.45 7.84
N ALA A 132 1.78 -10.20 7.61
CA ALA A 132 0.87 -9.17 7.12
C ALA A 132 0.47 -9.38 5.64
N ALA A 133 1.37 -9.90 4.80
CA ALA A 133 1.05 -10.26 3.42
C ALA A 133 0.11 -11.49 3.35
N ASP A 134 0.29 -12.49 4.22
CA ASP A 134 -0.64 -13.63 4.34
C ASP A 134 -2.04 -13.17 4.75
N LEU A 135 -2.10 -12.28 5.73
CA LEU A 135 -3.34 -11.64 6.14
C LEU A 135 -3.98 -10.90 4.96
N LEU A 136 -3.23 -10.09 4.23
CA LEU A 136 -3.72 -9.34 3.07
C LEU A 136 -4.29 -10.25 1.97
N VAL A 137 -3.58 -11.33 1.60
CA VAL A 137 -4.05 -12.31 0.61
C VAL A 137 -5.36 -12.96 1.05
N SER A 138 -5.50 -13.28 2.34
CA SER A 138 -6.74 -13.86 2.89
C SER A 138 -7.95 -12.92 2.77
N ARG A 139 -7.74 -11.63 2.49
CA ARG A 139 -8.77 -10.59 2.40
C ARG A 139 -9.17 -10.23 0.98
N PHE A 140 -8.52 -10.79 -0.04
CA PHE A 140 -8.89 -10.55 -1.44
C PHE A 140 -10.38 -10.82 -1.68
N PHE A 141 -11.02 -9.90 -2.39
CA PHE A 141 -12.46 -9.91 -2.70
C PHE A 141 -13.40 -9.85 -1.50
N LYS A 142 -12.90 -9.52 -0.29
CA LYS A 142 -13.74 -9.30 0.90
C LYS A 142 -13.90 -7.79 1.17
N PRO A 143 -15.01 -7.36 1.80
CA PRO A 143 -15.15 -5.97 2.25
C PRO A 143 -14.15 -5.64 3.36
N ASP A 144 -13.70 -4.39 3.46
CA ASP A 144 -12.84 -3.92 4.56
C ASP A 144 -13.59 -3.97 5.91
N LYS A 145 -12.84 -3.98 7.00
CA LYS A 145 -13.36 -3.89 8.37
C LYS A 145 -13.90 -2.50 8.67
N TYR A 146 -13.32 -1.47 8.05
CA TYR A 146 -13.68 -0.08 8.29
C TYR A 146 -14.50 0.52 7.15
N THR A 147 -15.15 1.66 7.41
CA THR A 147 -16.14 2.27 6.51
C THR A 147 -15.53 2.90 5.25
N SER A 148 -14.32 3.45 5.37
CA SER A 148 -13.61 4.02 4.22
C SER A 148 -13.26 2.93 3.21
N ARG A 149 -13.73 3.10 1.97
CA ARG A 149 -13.53 2.13 0.87
C ARG A 149 -13.89 0.68 1.26
N ARG A 150 -14.94 0.52 2.07
CA ARG A 150 -15.35 -0.77 2.64
C ARG A 150 -15.76 -1.82 1.61
N HIS A 151 -16.44 -1.40 0.56
CA HIS A 151 -17.11 -2.34 -0.33
C HIS A 151 -16.11 -3.20 -1.13
N GLN A 152 -16.41 -4.48 -1.34
CA GLN A 152 -15.49 -5.43 -2.00
C GLN A 152 -15.08 -5.03 -3.43
N ASN A 153 -15.87 -4.20 -4.11
CA ASN A 153 -15.54 -3.70 -5.46
C ASN A 153 -14.29 -2.82 -5.48
N TYR A 154 -13.82 -2.29 -4.33
CA TYR A 154 -12.59 -1.52 -4.28
C TYR A 154 -11.33 -2.34 -4.60
N TRP A 155 -11.41 -3.68 -4.56
CA TRP A 155 -10.34 -4.53 -5.07
C TRP A 155 -10.12 -4.37 -6.58
N THR A 156 -11.19 -4.13 -7.34
CA THR A 156 -11.16 -4.08 -8.81
C THR A 156 -11.44 -2.68 -9.36
N LYS A 157 -11.16 -1.67 -8.54
CA LYS A 157 -11.31 -0.25 -8.87
C LYS A 157 -9.99 0.45 -8.65
N TYR A 158 -9.40 0.92 -9.74
CA TYR A 158 -7.99 1.24 -9.77
C TYR A 158 -7.74 2.74 -9.81
N THR A 159 -6.62 3.16 -9.26
CA THR A 159 -6.14 4.55 -9.35
C THR A 159 -4.73 4.56 -9.87
N PHE A 160 -4.40 5.56 -10.71
CA PHE A 160 -3.03 5.85 -11.07
C PHE A 160 -2.61 7.27 -10.65
N PRO A 161 -1.44 7.46 -10.01
CA PRO A 161 -0.57 6.40 -9.48
C PRO A 161 -1.31 5.52 -8.46
N PHE A 162 -0.80 4.33 -8.15
CA PHE A 162 -1.43 3.38 -7.21
C PHE A 162 -1.47 3.99 -5.81
N TRP A 163 -2.42 4.87 -5.56
CA TRP A 163 -2.51 5.64 -4.34
C TRP A 163 -3.21 4.84 -3.23
N TRP A 164 -4.20 4.04 -3.63
CA TRP A 164 -4.96 3.18 -2.76
C TRP A 164 -4.51 1.72 -2.87
N ASN A 165 -4.96 0.92 -1.92
CA ASN A 165 -4.87 -0.52 -2.06
C ASN A 165 -5.89 -1.03 -3.09
N ASP A 166 -5.41 -1.81 -4.05
CA ASP A 166 -6.22 -2.52 -5.05
C ASP A 166 -5.55 -3.87 -5.38
N LEU A 167 -6.23 -4.68 -6.19
CA LEU A 167 -5.77 -6.03 -6.52
C LEU A 167 -4.46 -6.03 -7.31
N ILE A 168 -4.22 -5.05 -8.18
CA ILE A 168 -2.99 -4.94 -8.98
C ILE A 168 -1.82 -4.59 -8.07
N GLY A 169 -1.97 -3.57 -7.23
CA GLY A 169 -0.93 -3.16 -6.29
C GLY A 169 -0.55 -4.27 -5.31
N CYS A 170 -1.53 -5.03 -4.81
CA CYS A 170 -1.29 -6.19 -3.97
C CYS A 170 -0.54 -7.30 -4.69
N LEU A 171 -1.03 -7.71 -5.87
CA LEU A 171 -0.38 -8.78 -6.63
C LEU A 171 1.04 -8.41 -7.06
N ASP A 172 1.29 -7.15 -7.43
CA ASP A 172 2.63 -6.67 -7.75
C ASP A 172 3.57 -6.85 -6.54
N ALA A 173 3.17 -6.39 -5.36
CA ALA A 173 3.93 -6.56 -4.13
C ALA A 173 4.19 -8.03 -3.80
N LEU A 174 3.15 -8.87 -3.82
CA LEU A 174 3.24 -10.29 -3.52
C LEU A 174 4.14 -11.05 -4.52
N SER A 175 4.10 -10.66 -5.80
CA SER A 175 4.98 -11.23 -6.82
C SER A 175 6.46 -10.89 -6.55
N VAL A 176 6.77 -9.67 -6.11
CA VAL A 176 8.14 -9.25 -5.73
C VAL A 176 8.60 -9.93 -4.45
N MET A 177 7.66 -10.23 -3.55
CA MET A 177 7.90 -11.01 -2.35
C MET A 177 8.08 -12.51 -2.64
N GLY A 178 7.83 -12.98 -3.87
CA GLY A 178 8.03 -14.39 -4.24
C GLY A 178 6.97 -15.33 -3.65
N TYR A 179 5.73 -14.86 -3.51
CA TYR A 179 4.65 -15.71 -3.05
C TYR A 179 4.37 -16.86 -4.04
N PRO A 180 4.00 -18.06 -3.54
CA PRO A 180 3.68 -19.18 -4.41
C PRO A 180 2.47 -18.92 -5.32
N LEU A 181 2.56 -19.35 -6.58
CA LEU A 181 1.43 -19.32 -7.51
C LEU A 181 0.22 -20.09 -6.97
N ASN A 182 0.42 -21.15 -6.17
CA ASN A 182 -0.64 -21.99 -5.63
C ASN A 182 -1.31 -21.43 -4.37
N THR A 183 -0.95 -20.24 -3.89
CA THR A 183 -1.68 -19.59 -2.79
C THR A 183 -3.11 -19.28 -3.25
N PRO A 184 -4.17 -19.76 -2.55
CA PRO A 184 -5.55 -19.68 -3.06
C PRO A 184 -6.03 -18.27 -3.44
N GLY A 185 -5.70 -17.25 -2.64
CA GLY A 185 -6.05 -15.87 -2.95
C GLY A 185 -5.35 -15.34 -4.21
N ILE A 186 -4.08 -15.70 -4.41
CA ILE A 186 -3.30 -15.33 -5.60
C ILE A 186 -3.86 -16.03 -6.84
N GLN A 187 -4.16 -17.33 -6.76
CA GLN A 187 -4.81 -18.06 -7.85
C GLN A 187 -6.15 -17.42 -8.23
N GLY A 188 -6.99 -17.09 -7.24
CA GLY A 188 -8.27 -16.44 -7.48
C GLY A 188 -8.13 -15.08 -8.16
N ALA A 189 -7.12 -14.29 -7.76
CA ALA A 189 -6.85 -12.99 -8.36
C ALA A 189 -6.30 -13.09 -9.80
N LEU A 190 -5.36 -14.01 -10.06
CA LEU A 190 -4.86 -14.27 -11.41
C LEU A 190 -5.96 -14.82 -12.32
N HIS A 191 -6.81 -15.71 -11.80
CA HIS A 191 -7.98 -16.20 -12.52
C HIS A 191 -8.97 -15.07 -12.86
N TYR A 192 -9.19 -14.13 -11.94
CA TYR A 192 -10.00 -12.95 -12.20
C TYR A 192 -9.46 -12.17 -13.42
N PHE A 193 -8.16 -11.83 -13.44
CA PHE A 193 -7.57 -11.12 -14.59
C PHE A 193 -7.62 -11.95 -15.87
N ARG A 194 -7.40 -13.26 -15.82
CA ARG A 194 -7.51 -14.11 -17.02
C ARG A 194 -8.92 -14.09 -17.60
N ARG A 195 -9.95 -14.14 -16.74
CA ARG A 195 -11.36 -14.13 -17.15
C ARG A 195 -11.80 -12.78 -17.72
N THR A 196 -11.21 -11.68 -17.25
CA THR A 196 -11.55 -10.32 -17.70
C THR A 196 -10.62 -9.78 -18.79
N GLN A 197 -9.68 -10.59 -19.29
CA GLN A 197 -8.83 -10.23 -20.41
C GLN A 197 -9.63 -10.21 -21.71
N LEU A 198 -9.48 -9.15 -22.50
CA LEU A 198 -10.10 -9.01 -23.82
C LEU A 198 -9.38 -9.89 -24.85
N GLN A 199 -10.03 -10.14 -26.00
CA GLN A 199 -9.48 -10.97 -27.07
C GLN A 199 -8.14 -10.45 -27.63
N ASN A 200 -7.94 -9.13 -27.60
CA ASN A 200 -6.69 -8.48 -28.02
C ASN A 200 -5.57 -8.54 -26.95
N GLY A 201 -5.83 -9.15 -25.79
CA GLY A 201 -4.88 -9.31 -24.70
C GLY A 201 -4.85 -8.16 -23.67
N SER A 202 -5.60 -7.07 -23.86
CA SER A 202 -5.69 -5.95 -22.90
C SER A 202 -6.82 -6.15 -21.86
N TRP A 203 -6.95 -5.20 -20.93
CA TRP A 203 -8.02 -5.18 -19.94
C TRP A 203 -8.85 -3.89 -19.99
N GLU A 204 -10.16 -4.01 -19.78
CA GLU A 204 -11.01 -2.86 -19.45
C GLU A 204 -10.95 -2.60 -17.94
N ILE A 205 -10.33 -1.49 -17.56
CA ILE A 205 -10.03 -1.14 -16.16
C ILE A 205 -11.00 -0.07 -15.66
N ASP A 206 -11.74 -0.37 -14.59
CA ASP A 206 -12.55 0.61 -13.86
C ASP A 206 -11.63 1.57 -13.08
N LYS A 207 -11.44 2.76 -13.64
CA LYS A 207 -10.54 3.80 -13.14
C LYS A 207 -11.30 4.78 -12.23
N LEU A 208 -10.90 4.89 -10.98
CA LEU A 208 -11.40 5.91 -10.04
C LEU A 208 -10.72 7.26 -10.20
N ALA A 209 -9.48 7.30 -10.67
CA ALA A 209 -8.69 8.52 -10.91
C ALA A 209 -7.69 8.31 -12.06
N GLY A 210 -7.17 9.41 -12.62
CA GLY A 210 -6.21 9.37 -13.73
C GLY A 210 -6.81 9.12 -15.12
N LYS A 211 -8.13 9.31 -15.28
CA LYS A 211 -8.86 9.09 -16.55
C LYS A 211 -8.35 9.96 -17.71
N THR A 212 -7.75 11.10 -17.40
CA THR A 212 -7.24 12.08 -18.37
C THR A 212 -5.78 11.83 -18.77
N ILE A 213 -5.10 10.87 -18.13
CA ILE A 213 -3.72 10.54 -18.47
C ILE A 213 -3.73 9.74 -19.78
N PRO A 214 -3.06 10.23 -20.85
CA PRO A 214 -2.96 9.50 -22.11
C PRO A 214 -2.41 8.10 -21.90
N ASP A 215 -2.97 7.13 -22.62
CA ASP A 215 -2.50 5.74 -22.66
C ASP A 215 -2.44 5.01 -21.30
N ILE A 216 -3.15 5.52 -20.28
CA ILE A 216 -3.07 4.94 -18.93
C ILE A 216 -3.52 3.48 -18.87
N SER A 217 -4.41 3.06 -19.76
CA SER A 217 -4.81 1.65 -19.87
C SER A 217 -3.61 0.74 -20.22
N LEU A 218 -2.72 1.19 -21.11
CA LEU A 218 -1.52 0.42 -21.49
C LEU A 218 -0.57 0.23 -20.31
N TRP A 219 -0.52 1.19 -19.38
CA TRP A 219 0.25 1.04 -18.15
C TRP A 219 -0.34 -0.03 -17.22
N PHE A 220 -1.67 -0.15 -17.15
CA PHE A 220 -2.30 -1.24 -16.40
C PHE A 220 -2.04 -2.59 -17.07
N ASP A 221 -2.18 -2.68 -18.41
CA ASP A 221 -1.89 -3.91 -19.17
C ASP A 221 -0.43 -4.35 -18.95
N PHE A 222 0.51 -3.41 -19.00
CA PHE A 222 1.92 -3.67 -18.72
C PHE A 222 2.17 -4.22 -17.31
N ILE A 223 1.50 -3.66 -16.29
CA ILE A 223 1.71 -4.10 -14.91
C ILE A 223 1.07 -5.48 -14.69
N ILE A 224 -0.13 -5.72 -15.23
CA ILE A 224 -0.78 -7.03 -15.15
C ILE A 224 0.09 -8.09 -15.83
N THR A 225 0.56 -7.84 -17.06
CA THR A 225 1.46 -8.78 -17.77
C THR A 225 2.77 -9.02 -17.01
N ARG A 226 3.37 -7.99 -16.39
CA ARG A 226 4.55 -8.15 -15.52
C ARG A 226 4.28 -9.02 -14.30
N ILE A 227 3.10 -8.89 -13.68
CA ILE A 227 2.66 -9.73 -12.56
C ILE A 227 2.57 -11.19 -13.02
N PHE A 228 1.89 -11.46 -14.14
CA PHE A 228 1.79 -12.80 -14.72
C PHE A 228 3.18 -13.38 -15.01
N LYS A 229 4.07 -12.60 -15.63
CA LYS A 229 5.45 -13.01 -15.92
C LYS A 229 6.16 -13.55 -14.68
N ARG A 230 6.08 -12.81 -13.56
CA ARG A 230 6.74 -13.22 -12.29
C ARG A 230 6.14 -14.47 -11.67
N PHE A 231 4.82 -14.65 -11.71
CA PHE A 231 4.17 -15.82 -11.11
C PHE A 231 4.31 -17.09 -11.96
N TYR A 232 4.35 -16.96 -13.28
CA TYR A 232 4.44 -18.10 -14.20
C TYR A 232 5.87 -18.39 -14.67
N GLY A 233 6.87 -17.60 -14.27
CA GLY A 233 8.28 -17.83 -14.61
C GLY A 233 8.58 -17.72 -16.11
N MET A 234 7.76 -16.97 -16.85
CA MET A 234 7.97 -16.66 -18.27
C MET A 234 8.93 -15.47 -18.46
#